data_AF-A0A2G3NY25-F1
#
_entry.id   AF-A0A2G3NY25-F1
#
_cell.length_a   1.000
_cell.length_b   1.000
_cell.length_c   1.000
_cell.angle_alpha   90.00
_cell.angle_beta   90.00
_cell.angle_gamma   90.00
#
_symmetry.space_group_name_H-M   'P 1'
#
loop_
_entity.id
_entity.type
_entity.pdbx_description
1 polymer ?
#
loop_
_entity_poly.entity_id
_entity_poly.type
_entity_poly.pdbx_seq_one_letter_code
_entity_poly.pdbx_strand_id
1 'polypeptide(L)'
;MQEIYETIDILLDVYAYNHAWKIAKQHSDFPAQSRYLLEMLKERRELNVDFAFSHPAENQAILANYGVSLITNAYEEEQLANYIMDLEAKVKNGNIIDFVRSVSPILYRLFQRLAKREIPNLGNYIHDAKNDQYDTWLFTKMKQSDHAIFHRYLEIRRDGKVTSKALAELLQYGQLPQEIKQLISKLRNFEKSVRNPLAHLIKPFDEEELHRTANFSSQAFLDKIIALATYAGVKYNNEKFYFDQVNDIIKSELNTNDHLTL
;
A
#
# COMPACT_ATOMS: atom_id res chain seq x y z
N MET A 1 -8.13 -3.44 34.53
CA MET A 1 -7.67 -2.49 33.51
C MET A 1 -6.24 -2.77 33.09
N GLN A 2 -5.31 -2.92 34.03
CA GLN A 2 -3.90 -3.20 33.71
C GLN A 2 -3.65 -4.43 32.81
N GLU A 3 -4.25 -5.60 33.11
CA GLU A 3 -4.12 -6.79 32.23
C GLU A 3 -4.69 -6.58 30.80
N ILE A 4 -5.71 -5.72 30.67
CA ILE A 4 -6.31 -5.39 29.36
C ILE A 4 -5.36 -4.51 28.56
N TYR A 5 -4.71 -3.54 29.22
CA TYR A 5 -3.77 -2.63 28.57
C TYR A 5 -2.50 -3.36 28.15
N GLU A 6 -1.98 -4.27 28.97
CA GLU A 6 -0.88 -5.17 28.60
C GLU A 6 -1.24 -6.03 27.38
N THR A 7 -2.46 -6.58 27.35
CA THR A 7 -2.94 -7.36 26.19
C THR A 7 -3.02 -6.49 24.93
N ILE A 8 -3.52 -5.27 25.04
CA ILE A 8 -3.59 -4.35 23.90
C ILE A 8 -2.18 -3.96 23.45
N ASP A 9 -1.26 -3.69 24.35
CA ASP A 9 0.13 -3.35 24.04
C ASP A 9 0.80 -4.42 23.15
N ILE A 10 0.67 -5.69 23.56
CA ILE A 10 1.16 -6.84 22.77
C ILE A 10 0.51 -6.89 21.38
N LEU A 11 -0.81 -6.63 21.30
CA LEU A 11 -1.52 -6.64 20.01
C LEU A 11 -1.12 -5.46 19.11
N LEU A 12 -0.77 -4.31 19.68
CA LEU A 12 -0.26 -3.16 18.94
C LEU A 12 1.11 -3.47 18.31
N ASP A 13 2.00 -4.16 19.05
CA ASP A 13 3.35 -4.53 18.58
C ASP A 13 3.34 -5.47 17.36
N VAL A 14 2.27 -6.25 17.20
CA VAL A 14 2.06 -7.12 16.02
C VAL A 14 0.96 -6.59 15.10
N TYR A 15 0.57 -5.33 15.24
CA TYR A 15 -0.42 -4.65 14.40
C TYR A 15 -1.78 -5.39 14.31
N ALA A 16 -2.19 -6.11 15.36
CA ALA A 16 -3.42 -6.92 15.40
C ALA A 16 -4.66 -6.08 15.76
N TYR A 17 -4.90 -4.99 15.04
CA TYR A 17 -5.89 -3.96 15.39
C TYR A 17 -7.34 -4.44 15.49
N ASN A 18 -7.75 -5.44 14.69
CA ASN A 18 -9.09 -6.02 14.83
C ASN A 18 -9.30 -6.67 16.22
N HIS A 19 -8.29 -7.36 16.74
CA HIS A 19 -8.36 -7.97 18.06
C HIS A 19 -8.31 -6.90 19.15
N ALA A 20 -7.40 -5.94 19.04
CA ALA A 20 -7.28 -4.84 19.99
C ALA A 20 -8.57 -4.01 20.08
N TRP A 21 -9.18 -3.67 18.94
CA TRP A 21 -10.47 -2.96 18.90
C TRP A 21 -11.62 -3.77 19.49
N LYS A 22 -11.69 -5.08 19.22
CA LYS A 22 -12.73 -5.96 19.80
C LYS A 22 -12.67 -5.98 21.33
N ILE A 23 -11.46 -6.01 21.90
CA ILE A 23 -11.25 -5.92 23.34
C ILE A 23 -11.69 -4.54 23.82
N ALA A 24 -11.15 -3.46 23.25
CA ALA A 24 -11.46 -2.08 23.64
C ALA A 24 -12.97 -1.73 23.57
N LYS A 25 -13.72 -2.34 22.65
CA LYS A 25 -15.16 -2.13 22.49
C LYS A 25 -15.99 -2.77 23.62
N GLN A 26 -15.49 -3.83 24.26
CA GLN A 26 -16.19 -4.52 25.34
C GLN A 26 -16.11 -3.79 26.68
N HIS A 27 -15.20 -2.83 26.81
CA HIS A 27 -14.97 -2.06 28.05
C HIS A 27 -15.48 -0.63 27.89
N SER A 28 -16.56 -0.27 28.57
CA SER A 28 -17.22 1.05 28.45
C SER A 28 -16.30 2.20 28.86
N ASP A 29 -15.45 1.94 29.85
CA ASP A 29 -14.45 2.83 30.46
C ASP A 29 -13.16 2.97 29.64
N PHE A 30 -13.02 2.25 28.52
CA PHE A 30 -11.86 2.41 27.63
C PHE A 30 -11.80 3.83 27.03
N PRO A 31 -10.62 4.49 26.99
CA PRO A 31 -10.51 5.87 26.52
C PRO A 31 -11.06 6.05 25.10
N ALA A 32 -11.95 7.03 24.92
CA ALA A 32 -12.68 7.23 23.67
C ALA A 32 -11.73 7.51 22.48
N GLN A 33 -10.67 8.29 22.71
CA GLN A 33 -9.70 8.61 21.67
C GLN A 33 -8.89 7.37 21.24
N SER A 34 -8.36 6.60 22.19
CA SER A 34 -7.74 5.30 21.91
C SER A 34 -8.69 4.31 21.21
N ARG A 35 -9.98 4.28 21.59
CA ARG A 35 -10.99 3.43 20.92
C ARG A 35 -11.15 3.83 19.45
N TYR A 36 -11.25 5.13 19.17
CA TYR A 36 -11.31 5.66 17.82
C TYR A 36 -10.07 5.29 17.00
N LEU A 37 -8.87 5.49 17.56
CA LEU A 37 -7.62 5.15 16.87
C LEU A 37 -7.53 3.67 16.54
N LEU A 38 -7.92 2.78 17.46
CA LEU A 38 -7.96 1.34 17.21
C LEU A 38 -8.94 0.96 16.09
N GLU A 39 -10.11 1.59 16.04
CA GLU A 39 -11.09 1.37 14.97
C GLU A 39 -10.54 1.85 13.62
N MET A 40 -9.98 3.06 13.59
CA MET A 40 -9.36 3.64 12.40
C MET A 40 -8.23 2.74 11.86
N LEU A 41 -7.35 2.25 12.73
CA LEU A 41 -6.26 1.35 12.34
C LEU A 41 -6.78 -0.01 11.85
N LYS A 42 -7.87 -0.54 12.43
CA LYS A 42 -8.55 -1.74 11.94
C LYS A 42 -9.05 -1.51 10.50
N GLU A 43 -9.79 -0.43 10.27
CA GLU A 43 -10.34 -0.09 8.95
C GLU A 43 -9.23 0.12 7.91
N ARG A 44 -8.12 0.77 8.30
CA ARG A 44 -6.93 0.90 7.44
C ARG A 44 -6.34 -0.44 7.02
N ARG A 45 -6.22 -1.41 7.93
CA ARG A 45 -5.79 -2.79 7.60
C ARG A 45 -6.78 -3.54 6.72
N GLU A 46 -8.04 -3.14 6.74
CA GLU A 46 -9.11 -3.62 5.83
C GLU A 46 -9.17 -2.82 4.52
N LEU A 47 -8.19 -1.95 4.28
CA LEU A 47 -8.07 -1.05 3.12
C LEU A 47 -9.19 -0.01 3.00
N ASN A 48 -9.94 0.21 4.08
CA ASN A 48 -11.00 1.20 4.15
C ASN A 48 -10.45 2.54 4.65
N VAL A 49 -10.08 3.42 3.72
CA VAL A 49 -9.68 4.80 4.05
C VAL A 49 -10.86 5.72 4.34
N ASP A 50 -12.07 5.37 3.87
CA ASP A 50 -13.27 6.22 4.00
C ASP A 50 -13.55 6.55 5.45
N PHE A 51 -13.32 5.58 6.34
CA PHE A 51 -13.50 5.77 7.78
C PHE A 51 -12.70 6.96 8.31
N ALA A 52 -11.41 7.07 7.96
CA ALA A 52 -10.60 8.20 8.42
C ALA A 52 -11.14 9.52 7.86
N PHE A 53 -11.55 9.56 6.58
CA PHE A 53 -12.10 10.77 5.96
C PHE A 53 -13.46 11.19 6.52
N SER A 54 -14.26 10.25 7.04
CA SER A 54 -15.58 10.52 7.62
C SER A 54 -15.54 11.02 9.07
N HIS A 55 -14.37 11.03 9.71
CA HIS A 55 -14.18 11.44 11.12
C HIS A 55 -13.24 12.66 11.26
N PRO A 56 -13.56 13.81 10.62
CA PRO A 56 -12.68 14.98 10.62
C PRO A 56 -12.50 15.62 12.00
N ALA A 57 -13.52 15.53 12.88
CA ALA A 57 -13.46 16.11 14.21
C ALA A 57 -12.45 15.38 15.11
N GLU A 58 -12.49 14.05 15.08
CA GLU A 58 -11.57 13.17 15.80
C GLU A 58 -10.15 13.35 15.27
N ASN A 59 -9.97 13.36 13.94
CA ASN A 59 -8.66 13.61 13.33
C ASN A 59 -8.06 14.97 13.74
N GLN A 60 -8.88 16.02 13.79
CA GLN A 60 -8.44 17.34 14.21
C GLN A 60 -8.04 17.37 15.69
N ALA A 61 -8.73 16.60 16.54
CA ALA A 61 -8.37 16.46 17.95
C ALA A 61 -7.01 15.76 18.11
N ILE A 62 -6.74 14.68 17.35
CA ILE A 62 -5.42 14.01 17.36
C ILE A 62 -4.31 14.99 16.94
N LEU A 63 -4.55 15.75 15.87
CA LEU A 63 -3.58 16.73 15.40
C LEU A 63 -3.30 17.82 16.45
N ALA A 64 -4.34 18.33 17.11
CA ALA A 64 -4.20 19.36 18.14
C ALA A 64 -3.47 18.85 19.39
N ASN A 65 -3.77 17.61 19.81
CA ASN A 65 -3.25 17.06 21.06
C ASN A 65 -1.83 16.47 20.91
N TYR A 66 -1.50 15.92 19.73
CA TYR A 66 -0.26 15.15 19.53
C TYR A 66 0.62 15.69 18.40
N GLY A 67 0.15 16.67 17.61
CA GLY A 67 0.87 17.17 16.43
C GLY A 67 0.96 16.16 15.28
N VAL A 68 0.14 15.10 15.30
CA VAL A 68 0.17 14.01 14.32
C VAL A 68 -1.03 14.12 13.38
N SER A 69 -0.76 14.24 12.08
CA SER A 69 -1.81 14.17 11.06
C SER A 69 -2.12 12.73 10.70
N LEU A 70 -3.37 12.30 10.93
CA LEU A 70 -3.81 10.94 10.60
C LEU A 70 -4.02 10.69 9.11
N ILE A 71 -4.17 11.75 8.31
CA ILE A 71 -4.29 11.72 6.84
C ILE A 71 -3.25 12.70 6.30
N THR A 72 -2.48 12.30 5.29
CA THR A 72 -1.40 13.16 4.73
C THR A 72 -1.54 13.43 3.25
N ASN A 73 -2.40 12.65 2.58
CA ASN A 73 -2.65 12.71 1.15
C ASN A 73 -4.11 13.06 0.83
N ALA A 74 -4.37 13.41 -0.43
CA ALA A 74 -5.72 13.40 -0.97
C ALA A 74 -6.21 11.94 -1.13
N TYR A 75 -7.51 11.76 -1.35
CA TYR A 75 -8.16 10.44 -1.27
C TYR A 75 -7.48 9.33 -2.10
N GLU A 76 -7.22 9.56 -3.39
CA GLU A 76 -6.61 8.56 -4.27
C GLU A 76 -5.18 8.19 -3.84
N GLU A 77 -4.37 9.18 -3.46
CA GLU A 77 -3.01 8.96 -2.98
C GLU A 77 -2.99 8.33 -1.58
N GLU A 78 -3.96 8.65 -0.72
CA GLU A 78 -4.10 8.06 0.61
C GLU A 78 -4.47 6.58 0.51
N GLN A 79 -5.28 6.16 -0.48
CA GLN A 79 -5.52 4.74 -0.75
C GLN A 79 -4.23 3.98 -1.08
N LEU A 80 -3.34 4.59 -1.87
CA LEU A 80 -2.04 4.00 -2.21
C LEU A 80 -1.12 3.96 -0.99
N ALA A 81 -1.03 5.06 -0.24
CA ALA A 81 -0.24 5.14 0.98
C ALA A 81 -0.71 4.10 2.01
N ASN A 82 -2.03 4.00 2.23
CA ASN A 82 -2.64 3.04 3.15
C ASN A 82 -2.33 1.59 2.76
N TYR A 83 -2.39 1.26 1.46
CA TYR A 83 -2.00 -0.06 0.98
C TYR A 83 -0.53 -0.37 1.27
N ILE A 84 0.36 0.61 1.10
CA ILE A 84 1.78 0.46 1.43
C ILE A 84 2.00 0.29 2.94
N MET A 85 1.24 1.00 3.79
CA MET A 85 1.29 0.81 5.25
C MET A 85 0.90 -0.62 5.64
N ASP A 86 -0.13 -1.19 5.00
CA ASP A 86 -0.51 -2.60 5.22
C ASP A 86 0.56 -3.58 4.71
N LEU A 87 1.25 -3.27 3.60
CA LEU A 87 2.41 -4.05 3.16
C LEU A 87 3.56 -4.00 4.18
N GLU A 88 3.87 -2.82 4.72
CA GLU A 88 4.91 -2.66 5.73
C GLU A 88 4.58 -3.43 7.02
N ALA A 89 3.33 -3.40 7.47
CA ALA A 89 2.89 -4.22 8.61
C ALA A 89 3.11 -5.73 8.36
N LYS A 90 2.87 -6.22 7.13
CA LYS A 90 3.13 -7.63 6.77
C LYS A 90 4.62 -7.95 6.78
N VAL A 91 5.47 -7.06 6.28
CA VAL A 91 6.94 -7.23 6.32
C VAL A 91 7.42 -7.28 7.76
N LYS A 92 7.03 -6.30 8.60
CA LYS A 92 7.43 -6.24 10.01
C LYS A 92 6.98 -7.45 10.83
N ASN A 93 5.80 -8.01 10.53
CA ASN A 93 5.31 -9.23 11.17
C ASN A 93 5.91 -10.54 10.60
N GLY A 94 6.80 -10.47 9.61
CA GLY A 94 7.36 -11.67 8.97
C GLY A 94 6.34 -12.45 8.10
N ASN A 95 5.21 -11.83 7.72
CA ASN A 95 4.18 -12.43 6.87
C ASN A 95 4.58 -12.38 5.39
N ILE A 96 5.73 -12.96 5.05
CA ILE A 96 6.39 -12.79 3.74
C ILE A 96 5.53 -13.29 2.58
N ILE A 97 4.83 -14.41 2.75
CA ILE A 97 3.95 -14.96 1.73
C ILE A 97 2.82 -13.99 1.38
N ASP A 98 2.17 -13.42 2.40
CA ASP A 98 1.06 -12.49 2.22
C ASP A 98 1.53 -11.15 1.69
N PHE A 99 2.70 -10.67 2.11
CA PHE A 99 3.37 -9.53 1.52
C PHE A 99 3.56 -9.74 0.01
N VAL A 100 4.23 -10.82 -0.40
CA VAL A 100 4.50 -11.14 -1.81
C VAL A 100 3.21 -11.20 -2.64
N ARG A 101 2.16 -11.86 -2.13
CA ARG A 101 0.87 -11.98 -2.84
C ARG A 101 0.18 -10.64 -3.01
N SER A 102 0.34 -9.74 -2.04
CA SER A 102 -0.24 -8.40 -2.03
C SER A 102 0.48 -7.39 -2.95
N VAL A 103 1.61 -7.74 -3.56
CA VAL A 103 2.39 -6.78 -4.36
C VAL A 103 1.72 -6.39 -5.69
N SER A 104 1.04 -7.31 -6.37
CA SER A 104 0.54 -7.04 -7.74
C SER A 104 -0.42 -5.85 -7.86
N PRO A 105 -1.43 -5.69 -6.98
CA PRO A 105 -2.33 -4.54 -7.05
C PRO A 105 -1.62 -3.20 -6.95
N ILE A 106 -0.67 -3.05 -6.00
CA ILE A 106 0.03 -1.78 -5.82
C ILE A 106 0.95 -1.47 -7.00
N LEU A 107 1.65 -2.47 -7.56
CA LEU A 107 2.47 -2.27 -8.75
C LEU A 107 1.63 -1.84 -9.96
N TYR A 108 0.49 -2.51 -10.18
CA TYR A 108 -0.43 -2.14 -11.25
C TYR A 108 -0.89 -0.67 -11.10
N ARG A 109 -1.34 -0.27 -9.91
CA ARG A 109 -1.82 1.09 -9.65
C ARG A 109 -0.73 2.14 -9.80
N LEU A 110 0.47 1.89 -9.30
CA LEU A 110 1.61 2.81 -9.46
C LEU A 110 2.03 2.95 -10.93
N PHE A 111 2.13 1.84 -11.68
CA PHE A 111 2.46 1.90 -13.10
C PHE A 111 1.35 2.59 -13.90
N GLN A 112 0.08 2.32 -13.59
CA GLN A 112 -1.06 2.99 -14.23
C GLN A 112 -1.03 4.50 -13.98
N ARG A 113 -0.73 4.92 -12.75
CA ARG A 113 -0.59 6.33 -12.38
C ARG A 113 0.54 7.02 -13.15
N LEU A 114 1.72 6.41 -13.22
CA LEU A 114 2.83 6.93 -14.01
C LEU A 114 2.51 6.99 -15.51
N ALA A 115 1.81 5.98 -16.03
CA ALA A 115 1.39 5.96 -17.44
C ALA A 115 0.39 7.08 -17.75
N LYS A 116 -0.55 7.37 -16.84
CA LYS A 116 -1.47 8.52 -16.95
C LYS A 116 -0.74 9.87 -16.96
N ARG A 117 0.42 9.97 -16.29
CA ARG A 117 1.24 11.19 -16.30
C ARG A 117 1.95 11.41 -17.63
N GLU A 118 2.42 10.33 -18.27
CA GLU A 118 3.05 10.36 -19.59
C GLU A 118 2.02 10.51 -20.73
N ILE A 119 0.82 9.96 -20.52
CA ILE A 119 -0.25 9.90 -21.52
C ILE A 119 -1.54 10.45 -20.89
N PRO A 120 -1.80 11.76 -21.06
CA PRO A 120 -3.06 12.35 -20.64
C PRO A 120 -4.25 11.57 -21.22
N ASN A 121 -5.28 11.35 -20.40
CA ASN A 121 -6.48 10.60 -20.78
C ASN A 121 -6.19 9.14 -21.23
N LEU A 122 -5.19 8.47 -20.64
CA LEU A 122 -4.85 7.06 -20.91
C LEU A 122 -6.09 6.13 -20.96
N GLY A 123 -7.11 6.41 -20.14
CA GLY A 123 -8.37 5.65 -20.13
C GLY A 123 -9.09 5.58 -21.48
N ASN A 124 -8.94 6.58 -22.36
CA ASN A 124 -9.55 6.58 -23.70
C ASN A 124 -8.98 5.49 -24.65
N TYR A 125 -7.83 4.92 -24.27
CA TYR A 125 -7.13 3.87 -25.00
C TYR A 125 -7.29 2.49 -24.36
N ILE A 126 -8.12 2.38 -23.31
CA ILE A 126 -8.38 1.14 -22.58
C ILE A 126 -9.87 0.82 -22.69
N HIS A 127 -10.17 -0.41 -23.07
CA HIS A 127 -11.49 -0.99 -22.93
C HIS A 127 -11.59 -1.64 -21.55
N ASP A 128 -12.40 -1.05 -20.69
CA ASP A 128 -12.79 -1.60 -19.39
C ASP A 128 -13.73 -2.80 -19.62
N ALA A 129 -13.29 -3.98 -19.19
CA ALA A 129 -14.06 -5.21 -19.40
C ALA A 129 -15.31 -5.30 -18.49
N LYS A 130 -15.41 -4.47 -17.45
CA LYS A 130 -16.52 -4.38 -16.49
C LYS A 130 -16.89 -5.70 -15.79
N ASN A 131 -16.01 -6.70 -15.83
CA ASN A 131 -16.19 -8.03 -15.25
C ASN A 131 -14.82 -8.62 -14.84
N ASP A 132 -14.77 -9.91 -14.50
CA ASP A 132 -13.54 -10.59 -14.07
C ASP A 132 -12.45 -10.72 -15.17
N GLN A 133 -12.69 -10.17 -16.36
CA GLN A 133 -11.69 -10.14 -17.43
C GLN A 133 -10.75 -8.94 -17.28
N TYR A 134 -9.55 -9.10 -17.82
CA TYR A 134 -8.59 -8.00 -17.89
C TYR A 134 -9.09 -6.90 -18.84
N ASP A 135 -8.86 -5.65 -18.44
CA ASP A 135 -8.88 -4.50 -19.33
C ASP A 135 -8.03 -4.77 -20.58
N THR A 136 -8.42 -4.21 -21.72
CA THR A 136 -7.69 -4.41 -22.98
C THR A 136 -7.33 -3.11 -23.69
N TRP A 137 -6.17 -3.10 -24.35
CA TRP A 137 -5.71 -1.97 -25.15
C TRP A 137 -6.56 -1.80 -26.42
N LEU A 138 -6.96 -0.56 -26.69
CA LEU A 138 -7.57 -0.16 -27.95
C LEU A 138 -6.47 0.19 -28.97
N PHE A 139 -5.76 -0.83 -29.47
CA PHE A 139 -4.60 -0.64 -30.34
C PHE A 139 -4.89 0.21 -31.59
N THR A 140 -6.08 0.13 -32.17
CA THR A 140 -6.47 0.97 -33.31
C THR A 140 -6.43 2.46 -32.94
N LYS A 141 -6.97 2.84 -31.77
CA LYS A 141 -6.91 4.22 -31.28
C LYS A 141 -5.49 4.64 -30.93
N MET A 142 -4.71 3.75 -30.33
CA MET A 142 -3.30 4.03 -29.97
C MET A 142 -2.46 4.31 -31.22
N LYS A 143 -2.67 3.58 -32.33
CA LYS A 143 -1.97 3.82 -33.60
C LYS A 143 -2.32 5.17 -34.25
N GLN A 144 -3.53 5.66 -34.02
CA GLN A 144 -4.04 6.91 -34.57
C GLN A 144 -3.72 8.13 -33.70
N SER A 145 -3.19 7.93 -32.49
CA SER A 145 -2.84 9.03 -31.60
C SER A 145 -1.49 9.65 -31.97
N ASP A 146 -1.26 10.88 -31.53
CA ASP A 146 0.03 11.58 -31.70
C ASP A 146 1.06 11.24 -30.60
N HIS A 147 0.75 10.27 -29.72
CA HIS A 147 1.65 9.91 -28.62
C HIS A 147 2.80 9.02 -29.11
N ALA A 148 4.01 9.61 -29.21
CA ALA A 148 5.23 8.91 -29.63
C ALA A 148 5.52 7.61 -28.85
N ILE A 149 5.16 7.56 -27.57
CA ILE A 149 5.27 6.37 -26.71
C ILE A 149 4.49 5.17 -27.28
N PHE A 150 3.31 5.39 -27.86
CA PHE A 150 2.50 4.32 -28.45
C PHE A 150 3.08 3.82 -29.76
N HIS A 151 3.61 4.70 -30.61
CA HIS A 151 4.26 4.27 -31.85
C HIS A 151 5.41 3.32 -31.57
N ARG A 152 6.30 3.68 -30.64
CA ARG A 152 7.41 2.80 -30.20
C ARG A 152 6.92 1.53 -29.53
N TYR A 153 5.94 1.63 -28.63
CA TYR A 153 5.38 0.48 -27.94
C TYR A 153 4.78 -0.57 -28.89
N LEU A 154 4.20 -0.13 -30.01
CA LEU A 154 3.52 -0.96 -31.00
C LEU A 154 4.39 -1.40 -32.18
N GLU A 155 5.70 -1.09 -32.20
CA GLU A 155 6.64 -1.61 -33.20
C GLU A 155 6.74 -3.14 -33.18
N ILE A 156 6.44 -3.76 -32.04
CA ILE A 156 6.33 -5.21 -31.90
C ILE A 156 4.91 -5.61 -31.51
N ARG A 157 4.55 -6.85 -31.85
CA ARG A 157 3.24 -7.41 -31.47
C ARG A 157 3.12 -7.50 -29.95
N ARG A 158 2.03 -6.97 -29.40
CA ARG A 158 1.71 -6.97 -27.96
C ARG A 158 0.50 -7.84 -27.65
N ASP A 159 0.46 -8.33 -26.41
CA ASP A 159 -0.76 -8.90 -25.83
C ASP A 159 -1.78 -7.77 -25.61
N GLY A 160 -3.06 -8.06 -25.85
CA GLY A 160 -4.13 -7.08 -25.72
C GLY A 160 -4.41 -6.65 -24.28
N LYS A 161 -4.08 -7.47 -23.28
CA LYS A 161 -4.44 -7.24 -21.88
C LYS A 161 -3.58 -6.13 -21.25
N VAL A 162 -4.23 -5.22 -20.54
CA VAL A 162 -3.59 -4.19 -19.72
C VAL A 162 -3.20 -4.82 -18.38
N THR A 163 -1.98 -5.33 -18.33
CA THR A 163 -1.39 -5.93 -17.13
C THR A 163 -0.29 -5.02 -16.56
N SER A 164 0.16 -5.29 -15.33
CA SER A 164 1.35 -4.66 -14.76
C SER A 164 2.57 -4.82 -15.68
N LYS A 165 2.71 -5.96 -16.37
CA LYS A 165 3.70 -6.19 -17.43
C LYS A 165 3.54 -5.20 -18.58
N ALA A 166 2.34 -5.09 -19.14
CA ALA A 166 2.08 -4.22 -20.28
C ALA A 166 2.35 -2.75 -19.95
N LEU A 167 1.93 -2.29 -18.77
CA LEU A 167 2.20 -0.94 -18.30
C LEU A 167 3.71 -0.71 -18.06
N ALA A 168 4.40 -1.64 -17.43
CA ALA A 168 5.84 -1.55 -17.22
C ALA A 168 6.63 -1.47 -18.54
N GLU A 169 6.22 -2.25 -19.55
CA GLU A 169 6.79 -2.22 -20.91
C GLU A 169 6.49 -0.90 -21.62
N LEU A 170 5.25 -0.40 -21.54
CA LEU A 170 4.86 0.89 -22.11
C LEU A 170 5.71 2.03 -21.55
N LEU A 171 5.88 2.08 -20.23
CA LEU A 171 6.64 3.11 -19.52
C LEU A 171 8.12 3.18 -19.91
N GLN A 172 8.70 2.12 -20.47
CA GLN A 172 10.08 2.16 -20.96
C GLN A 172 10.26 3.15 -22.11
N TYR A 173 9.20 3.39 -22.90
CA TYR A 173 9.20 4.30 -24.03
C TYR A 173 8.81 5.74 -23.68
N GLY A 174 8.45 6.01 -22.42
CA GLY A 174 8.11 7.36 -21.93
C GLY A 174 9.33 8.24 -21.63
N GLN A 175 9.07 9.42 -21.08
CA GLN A 175 10.07 10.43 -20.68
C GLN A 175 10.50 10.32 -19.21
N LEU A 176 10.12 9.23 -18.53
CA LEU A 176 10.56 8.96 -17.16
C LEU A 176 12.10 8.91 -17.06
N PRO A 177 12.69 9.41 -15.97
CA PRO A 177 14.12 9.27 -15.68
C PRO A 177 14.57 7.80 -15.73
N GLN A 178 15.81 7.57 -16.16
CA GLN A 178 16.32 6.22 -16.36
C GLN A 178 16.32 5.39 -15.07
N GLU A 179 16.59 6.01 -13.92
CA GLU A 179 16.51 5.38 -12.60
C GLU A 179 15.10 4.84 -12.28
N ILE A 180 14.05 5.57 -12.67
CA ILE A 180 12.65 5.17 -12.48
C ILE A 180 12.30 4.03 -13.43
N LYS A 181 12.75 4.10 -14.69
CA LYS A 181 12.58 3.00 -15.65
C LYS A 181 13.23 1.70 -15.17
N GLN A 182 14.43 1.79 -14.59
CA GLN A 182 15.12 0.67 -13.96
C GLN A 182 14.37 0.16 -12.72
N LEU A 183 13.83 1.06 -11.89
CA LEU A 183 13.02 0.71 -10.72
C LEU A 183 11.76 -0.09 -11.13
N ILE A 184 11.01 0.40 -12.13
CA ILE A 184 9.85 -0.28 -12.71
C ILE A 184 10.25 -1.67 -13.22
N SER A 185 11.36 -1.79 -13.94
CA SER A 185 11.86 -3.07 -14.46
C SER A 185 12.20 -4.05 -13.34
N LYS A 186 12.85 -3.59 -12.26
CA LYS A 186 13.17 -4.41 -11.08
C LYS A 186 11.90 -4.92 -10.39
N LEU A 187 10.92 -4.03 -10.15
CA LEU A 187 9.63 -4.38 -9.54
C LEU A 187 8.85 -5.38 -10.40
N ARG A 188 8.86 -5.20 -11.73
CA ARG A 188 8.20 -6.13 -12.66
C ARG A 188 8.89 -7.49 -12.70
N ASN A 189 10.22 -7.53 -12.67
CA ASN A 189 10.97 -8.78 -12.63
C ASN A 189 10.65 -9.58 -11.38
N PHE A 190 10.54 -8.92 -10.22
CA PHE A 190 10.11 -9.56 -8.99
C PHE A 190 8.72 -10.18 -9.10
N GLU A 191 7.75 -9.43 -9.61
CA GLU A 191 6.39 -9.93 -9.77
C GLU A 191 6.38 -11.20 -10.64
N LYS A 192 7.20 -11.23 -11.70
CA LYS A 192 7.35 -12.38 -12.58
C LYS A 192 8.05 -13.57 -11.90
N SER A 193 9.15 -13.36 -11.18
CA SER A 193 10.01 -14.45 -10.67
C SER A 193 9.58 -14.97 -9.31
N VAL A 194 8.93 -14.16 -8.47
CA VAL A 194 8.57 -14.51 -7.10
C VAL A 194 7.06 -14.56 -6.91
N ARG A 195 6.37 -13.43 -7.14
CA ARG A 195 4.94 -13.33 -6.87
C ARG A 195 4.14 -14.30 -7.71
N ASN A 196 4.37 -14.35 -9.01
CA ASN A 196 3.59 -15.19 -9.93
C ASN A 196 3.66 -16.69 -9.56
N PRO A 197 4.84 -17.29 -9.34
CA PRO A 197 4.92 -18.64 -8.81
C PRO A 197 4.19 -18.81 -7.47
N LEU A 198 4.37 -17.90 -6.51
CA LEU A 198 3.79 -18.03 -5.17
C LEU A 198 2.26 -17.84 -5.11
N ALA A 199 1.68 -17.18 -6.12
CA ALA A 199 0.25 -17.05 -6.30
C ALA A 199 -0.40 -18.30 -6.92
N HIS A 200 0.37 -19.13 -7.63
CA HIS A 200 -0.14 -20.31 -8.35
C HIS A 200 0.30 -21.64 -7.75
N LEU A 201 1.32 -21.64 -6.88
CA LEU A 201 1.91 -22.83 -6.28
C LEU A 201 1.83 -22.78 -4.75
N ILE A 202 1.65 -23.96 -4.16
CA ILE A 202 1.78 -24.16 -2.71
C ILE A 202 3.21 -24.67 -2.45
N LYS A 203 4.06 -23.83 -1.87
CA LYS A 203 5.44 -24.18 -1.52
C LYS A 203 5.84 -23.48 -0.22
N PRO A 204 6.76 -24.06 0.58
CA PRO A 204 7.38 -23.33 1.68
C PRO A 204 8.08 -22.08 1.14
N PHE A 205 7.88 -20.95 1.82
CA PHE A 205 8.43 -19.67 1.40
C PHE A 205 8.49 -18.70 2.58
N ASP A 206 9.69 -18.18 2.86
CA ASP A 206 10.01 -17.25 3.93
C ASP A 206 11.00 -16.19 3.42
N GLU A 207 11.58 -15.41 4.34
CA GLU A 207 12.55 -14.36 4.00
C GLU A 207 13.85 -14.92 3.38
N GLU A 208 14.31 -16.09 3.84
CA GLU A 208 15.52 -16.71 3.31
C GLU A 208 15.30 -17.20 1.87
N GLU A 209 14.16 -17.84 1.61
CA GLU A 209 13.79 -18.30 0.28
C GLU A 209 13.54 -17.14 -0.68
N LEU A 210 12.98 -16.03 -0.19
CA LEU A 210 12.86 -14.77 -0.92
C LEU A 210 14.23 -14.25 -1.35
N HIS A 211 15.17 -14.13 -0.41
CA HIS A 211 16.51 -13.65 -0.70
C HIS A 211 17.24 -14.56 -1.69
N ARG A 212 17.10 -15.89 -1.56
CA ARG A 212 17.67 -16.87 -2.50
C ARG A 212 17.13 -16.72 -3.92
N THR A 213 15.84 -16.44 -4.06
CA THR A 213 15.16 -16.34 -5.37
C THR A 213 15.38 -14.98 -6.04
N ALA A 214 15.34 -13.90 -5.27
CA ALA A 214 15.27 -12.54 -5.78
C ALA A 214 16.57 -11.75 -5.60
N ASN A 215 17.48 -12.23 -4.74
CA ASN A 215 18.71 -11.54 -4.33
C ASN A 215 18.45 -10.18 -3.64
N PHE A 216 17.36 -10.09 -2.88
CA PHE A 216 17.04 -8.97 -2.00
C PHE A 216 16.01 -9.39 -0.93
N SER A 217 15.96 -8.64 0.17
CA SER A 217 14.99 -8.82 1.25
C SER A 217 13.61 -8.22 0.95
N SER A 218 12.59 -8.63 1.70
CA SER A 218 11.24 -8.06 1.65
C SER A 218 11.24 -6.56 1.95
N GLN A 219 12.02 -6.11 2.94
CA GLN A 219 12.21 -4.69 3.24
C GLN A 219 12.81 -3.95 2.04
N ALA A 220 13.90 -4.46 1.44
CA ALA A 220 14.52 -3.81 0.29
C ALA A 220 13.59 -3.74 -0.94
N PHE A 221 12.60 -4.63 -1.01
CA PHE A 221 11.55 -4.58 -2.02
C PHE A 221 10.46 -3.56 -1.69
N LEU A 222 10.01 -3.52 -0.43
CA LEU A 222 9.08 -2.51 0.06
C LEU A 222 9.64 -1.10 -0.15
N ASP A 223 10.92 -0.86 0.14
CA ASP A 223 11.60 0.42 -0.08
C ASP A 223 11.53 0.86 -1.56
N LYS A 224 11.57 -0.10 -2.49
CA LYS A 224 11.44 0.17 -3.93
C LYS A 224 10.01 0.56 -4.31
N ILE A 225 9.01 -0.06 -3.69
CA ILE A 225 7.60 0.32 -3.86
C ILE A 225 7.39 1.74 -3.33
N ILE A 226 7.88 2.01 -2.12
CA ILE A 226 7.82 3.33 -1.47
C ILE A 226 8.49 4.37 -2.36
N ALA A 227 9.71 4.14 -2.83
CA ALA A 227 10.43 5.07 -3.70
C ALA A 227 9.64 5.37 -4.99
N LEU A 228 9.02 4.36 -5.60
CA LEU A 228 8.17 4.56 -6.77
C LEU A 228 6.89 5.34 -6.44
N ALA A 229 6.27 5.08 -5.29
CA ALA A 229 5.07 5.77 -4.83
C ALA A 229 5.36 7.26 -4.54
N THR A 230 6.46 7.55 -3.84
CA THR A 230 6.94 8.93 -3.61
C THR A 230 7.19 9.65 -4.93
N TYR A 231 7.86 8.99 -5.88
CA TYR A 231 8.06 9.55 -7.22
C TYR A 231 6.75 9.78 -8.01
N ALA A 232 5.72 8.97 -7.73
CA ALA A 232 4.38 9.13 -8.28
C ALA A 232 3.54 10.19 -7.54
N GLY A 233 4.10 10.87 -6.53
CA GLY A 233 3.45 11.94 -5.78
C GLY A 233 2.67 11.50 -4.54
N VAL A 234 2.86 10.26 -4.08
CA VAL A 234 2.28 9.77 -2.83
C VAL A 234 3.19 10.17 -1.67
N LYS A 235 2.66 10.88 -0.67
CA LYS A 235 3.40 11.18 0.56
C LYS A 235 3.40 9.95 1.45
N TYR A 236 4.58 9.51 1.84
CA TYR A 236 4.82 8.39 2.75
C TYR A 236 6.01 8.75 3.64
N ASN A 237 5.92 8.49 4.94
CA ASN A 237 7.02 8.73 5.87
C ASN A 237 7.88 7.46 5.98
N ASN A 238 9.12 7.54 5.53
CA ASN A 238 10.06 6.41 5.54
C ASN A 238 10.87 6.34 6.83
N GLU A 239 10.86 7.40 7.65
CA GLU A 239 11.66 7.47 8.88
C GLU A 239 10.89 6.89 10.07
N LYS A 240 9.61 7.24 10.18
CA LYS A 240 8.71 6.73 11.23
C LYS A 240 7.50 6.08 10.60
N PHE A 241 7.35 4.77 10.84
CA PHE A 241 6.21 4.01 10.35
C PHE A 241 4.91 4.56 10.97
N TYR A 242 3.91 4.78 10.12
CA TYR A 242 2.63 5.38 10.52
C TYR A 242 1.94 4.62 11.66
N PHE A 243 1.89 3.29 11.57
CA PHE A 243 1.27 2.45 12.60
C PHE A 243 2.03 2.51 13.93
N ASP A 244 3.36 2.53 13.91
CA ASP A 244 4.16 2.71 15.14
C ASP A 244 3.86 4.08 15.77
N GLN A 245 3.75 5.14 14.95
CA GLN A 245 3.41 6.49 15.45
C GLN A 245 2.03 6.56 16.11
N VAL A 246 1.01 5.91 15.53
CA VAL A 246 -0.34 5.91 16.12
C VAL A 246 -0.39 4.96 17.34
N ASN A 247 0.34 3.85 17.32
CA ASN A 247 0.47 2.96 18.48
C ASN A 247 1.06 3.71 19.69
N ASP A 248 2.09 4.52 19.49
CA ASP A 248 2.69 5.33 20.56
C ASP A 248 1.66 6.25 21.24
N ILE A 249 0.76 6.85 20.46
CA ILE A 249 -0.33 7.70 20.97
C ILE A 249 -1.26 6.87 21.86
N ILE A 250 -1.73 5.72 21.36
CA ILE A 250 -2.62 4.82 22.11
C ILE A 250 -1.94 4.41 23.43
N LYS A 251 -0.69 3.92 23.38
CA LYS A 251 0.06 3.51 24.57
C LYS A 251 0.21 4.64 25.59
N SER A 252 0.48 5.87 25.14
CA SER A 252 0.60 7.03 26.03
C SER A 252 -0.70 7.36 26.78
N GLU A 253 -1.86 7.19 26.14
CA GLU A 253 -3.15 7.41 26.77
C GLU A 253 -3.51 6.32 27.78
N LEU A 254 -3.21 5.06 27.47
CA LEU A 254 -3.48 3.95 28.37
C LEU A 254 -2.65 4.09 29.66
N ASN A 255 -1.36 4.42 29.54
CA ASN A 255 -0.47 4.64 30.68
C ASN A 255 -0.89 5.83 31.55
N THR A 256 -1.41 6.91 30.94
CA THR A 256 -1.85 8.10 31.70
C THR A 256 -3.11 7.82 32.51
N ASN A 257 -4.01 6.96 32.00
CA ASN A 257 -5.26 6.60 32.70
C ASN A 257 -5.06 5.56 33.82
N ASP A 258 -4.01 4.75 33.75
CA ASP A 258 -3.63 3.86 34.86
C ASP A 258 -3.21 4.65 36.11
N HIS A 259 -2.60 5.82 35.94
CA HIS A 259 -2.19 6.67 37.07
C HIS A 259 -3.32 7.49 37.70
N LEU A 260 -4.48 7.61 37.03
CA LEU A 260 -5.65 8.35 37.52
C LEU A 260 -6.67 7.45 38.24
N THR A 261 -6.47 6.13 38.20
CA THR A 261 -7.36 5.13 38.80
C THR A 261 -6.79 4.43 40.06
N LEU A 262 -5.63 4.91 40.55
CA LEU A 262 -5.03 4.57 41.85
C LEU A 262 -5.21 5.72 42.85
#